data_AF-A0A9P7KE57-F1
#
_entry.id   AF-A0A9P7KE57-F1
#
_cell.length_a   1.000
_cell.length_b   1.000
_cell.length_c   1.000
_cell.angle_alpha   90.00
_cell.angle_beta   90.00
_cell.angle_gamma   90.00
#
_symmetry.space_group_name_H-M   'P 1'
#
loop_
_entity.id
_entity.type
_entity.pdbx_description
1 polymer ?
#
loop_
_entity_poly.entity_id
_entity_poly.type
_entity_poly.pdbx_seq_one_letter_code
_entity_poly.pdbx_strand_id
1 'polypeptide(L)'
;MSSTLEGRDGVIEEELTNHQQGLVDTCFEEGHFEAAIALMGQLRSSSAKPPVSHIRQLVYIALQPEVPPAVNEMVYTDVPSPSKSALKKRIPSGHAVMAARRLLSSYAVTNLPQTLARALPSYDDPRIDQPPPRSDGSLESVIGPQSMCIPNAKSCWNILAEGFTQKGQNFSLPSRKGKKRTKNHADSDDEPMSETNDIVGPDAWPILDWLLLLFEQDEILTAARGTVRFSNLLLQQIPCPRGGNGPRWDTEFLLRIVFRCLEQQEQRRQEMGSRLITLLINLSSTGFLDPAMFVSSVYSSLTAAEIETLPALFSALPPSQPAHEFKVLLCQKLLADTRHSQRRDARPQPQRPFSQFLGTVS
;
A
#
# COMPACT_ATOMS: atom_id res chain seq x y z
N MET A 1 -4.74 13.63 -23.70
CA MET A 1 -6.16 14.05 -23.65
C MET A 1 -6.56 14.13 -22.19
N SER A 2 -6.67 15.33 -21.61
CA SER A 2 -7.21 15.49 -20.25
C SER A 2 -8.69 15.22 -20.30
N SER A 3 -9.09 13.98 -20.03
CA SER A 3 -10.45 13.64 -19.66
C SER A 3 -10.79 14.43 -18.40
N THR A 4 -11.66 15.43 -18.51
CA THR A 4 -12.30 16.06 -17.37
C THR A 4 -13.13 15.00 -16.68
N LEU A 5 -12.59 14.44 -15.59
CA LEU A 5 -13.30 13.47 -14.77
C LEU A 5 -14.44 14.20 -14.08
N GLU A 6 -15.67 14.01 -14.57
CA GLU A 6 -16.87 14.47 -13.88
C GLU A 6 -16.94 13.81 -12.49
N GLY A 7 -17.18 14.65 -11.47
CA GLY A 7 -17.26 14.23 -10.08
C GLY A 7 -18.50 13.40 -9.77
N ARG A 8 -18.60 12.99 -8.50
CA ARG A 8 -19.70 12.16 -7.96
C ARG A 8 -21.10 12.74 -8.24
N ASP A 9 -21.19 14.07 -8.37
CA ASP A 9 -22.40 14.83 -8.67
C ASP A 9 -22.28 15.64 -9.98
N GLY A 10 -21.36 15.28 -10.88
CA GLY A 10 -21.01 16.09 -12.05
C GLY A 10 -20.18 17.34 -11.74
N VAL A 11 -19.84 17.56 -10.47
CA VAL A 11 -19.01 18.68 -10.01
C VAL A 11 -17.54 18.42 -10.35
N ILE A 12 -16.89 19.37 -11.00
CA ILE A 12 -15.45 19.31 -11.27
C ILE A 12 -14.71 19.85 -10.05
N GLU A 13 -13.69 19.14 -9.57
CA GLU A 13 -12.83 19.64 -8.49
C GLU A 13 -11.89 20.73 -9.02
N GLU A 14 -11.95 21.91 -8.41
CA GLU A 14 -11.10 23.06 -8.69
C GLU A 14 -9.90 23.12 -7.75
N GLU A 15 -8.76 23.61 -8.24
CA GLU A 15 -7.56 23.76 -7.42
C GLU A 15 -7.76 24.82 -6.34
N LEU A 16 -7.27 24.54 -5.12
CA LEU A 16 -7.26 25.55 -4.05
C LEU A 16 -6.49 26.80 -4.50
N THR A 17 -6.95 27.96 -4.06
CA THR A 17 -6.24 29.21 -4.33
C THR A 17 -4.85 29.21 -3.67
N ASN A 18 -3.87 29.89 -4.26
CA ASN A 18 -2.51 30.01 -3.69
C ASN A 18 -2.53 30.52 -2.24
N HIS A 19 -3.49 31.38 -1.89
CA HIS A 19 -3.64 31.86 -0.53
C HIS A 19 -4.08 30.74 0.44
N GLN A 20 -5.10 29.96 0.07
CA GLN A 20 -5.55 28.82 0.88
C GLN A 20 -4.46 27.76 1.04
N GLN A 21 -3.70 27.48 -0.02
CA GLN A 21 -2.56 26.57 0.05
C GLN A 21 -1.48 27.11 1.00
N GLY A 22 -1.10 28.38 0.83
CA GLY A 22 -0.10 29.05 1.67
C GLY A 22 -0.44 29.06 3.16
N LEU A 23 -1.72 29.21 3.53
CA LEU A 23 -2.15 29.11 4.93
C LEU A 23 -1.84 27.74 5.55
N VAL A 24 -2.08 26.66 4.81
CA VAL A 24 -1.77 25.29 5.26
C VAL A 24 -0.26 25.08 5.29
N ASP A 25 0.46 25.52 4.26
CA ASP A 25 1.91 25.40 4.15
C ASP A 25 2.63 26.10 5.31
N THR A 26 2.25 27.34 5.64
CA THR A 26 2.80 28.07 6.79
C THR A 26 2.61 27.30 8.10
N CYS A 27 1.43 26.70 8.33
CA CYS A 27 1.23 25.88 9.52
C CYS A 27 2.14 24.63 9.54
N PHE A 28 2.39 23.98 8.41
CA PHE A 28 3.32 22.85 8.34
C PHE A 28 4.79 23.27 8.48
N GLU A 29 5.18 24.41 7.93
CA GLU A 29 6.51 25.03 8.09
C GLU A 29 6.82 25.39 9.53
N GLU A 30 5.84 25.97 10.23
CA GLU A 30 5.96 26.30 11.63
C GLU A 30 5.79 25.07 12.53
N GLY A 31 5.46 23.90 11.98
CA GLY A 31 5.26 22.64 12.70
C GLY A 31 4.02 22.62 13.60
N HIS A 32 2.99 23.40 13.25
CA HIS A 32 1.66 23.41 13.85
C HIS A 32 0.76 22.41 13.12
N PHE A 33 1.08 21.11 13.24
CA PHE A 33 0.43 20.04 12.48
C PHE A 33 -1.09 19.98 12.69
N GLU A 34 -1.56 20.13 13.93
CA GLU A 34 -2.99 20.10 14.26
C GLU A 34 -3.75 21.26 13.62
N ALA A 35 -3.15 22.46 13.62
CA ALA A 35 -3.74 23.64 12.98
C ALA A 35 -3.80 23.47 11.46
N ALA A 36 -2.72 22.96 10.84
CA ALA A 36 -2.68 22.65 9.41
C ALA A 36 -3.80 21.64 9.03
N ILE A 37 -3.92 20.54 9.78
CA ILE A 37 -4.94 19.51 9.57
C ILE A 37 -6.36 20.09 9.76
N ALA A 38 -6.56 20.92 10.77
CA ALA A 38 -7.85 21.58 10.99
C ALA A 38 -8.22 22.52 9.82
N LEU A 39 -7.27 23.32 9.33
CA LEU A 39 -7.45 24.20 8.16
C LEU A 39 -7.77 23.39 6.90
N MET A 40 -7.02 22.30 6.64
CA MET A 40 -7.35 21.38 5.54
C MET A 40 -8.77 20.83 5.67
N GLY A 41 -9.20 20.48 6.88
CA GLY A 41 -10.56 20.03 7.16
C GLY A 41 -11.63 21.09 6.88
N GLN A 42 -11.33 22.38 7.09
CA GLN A 42 -12.22 23.50 6.75
C GLN A 42 -12.26 23.80 5.25
N LEU A 43 -11.13 23.61 4.55
CA LEU A 43 -11.01 23.83 3.10
C LEU A 43 -11.55 22.66 2.27
N ARG A 44 -11.75 21.48 2.89
CA ARG A 44 -12.30 20.30 2.23
C ARG A 44 -13.73 20.57 1.74
N SER A 45 -13.93 20.40 0.43
CA SER A 45 -15.25 20.32 -0.20
C SER A 45 -15.19 19.38 -1.41
N SER A 46 -16.35 18.94 -1.90
CA SER A 46 -16.44 18.11 -3.12
C SER A 46 -16.05 18.84 -4.40
N SER A 47 -15.95 20.18 -4.34
CA SER A 47 -15.52 21.04 -5.43
C SER A 47 -14.07 21.51 -5.29
N ALA A 48 -13.39 21.21 -4.18
CA ALA A 48 -12.05 21.71 -3.90
C ALA A 48 -11.04 20.56 -3.89
N LYS A 49 -10.07 20.62 -4.79
CA LYS A 49 -9.02 19.64 -4.98
C LYS A 49 -7.87 19.90 -3.98
N PRO A 50 -7.62 19.02 -3.00
CA PRO A 50 -6.48 19.18 -2.12
C PRO A 50 -5.15 19.03 -2.88
N PRO A 51 -4.11 19.84 -2.55
CA PRO A 51 -2.77 19.68 -3.10
C PRO A 51 -2.20 18.29 -2.81
N VAL A 52 -1.47 17.75 -3.79
CA VAL A 52 -0.85 16.42 -3.69
C VAL A 52 0.17 16.36 -2.53
N SER A 53 0.91 17.45 -2.32
CA SER A 53 1.85 17.61 -1.21
C SER A 53 1.14 17.50 0.15
N HIS A 54 -0.02 18.14 0.32
CA HIS A 54 -0.78 18.10 1.56
C HIS A 54 -1.31 16.70 1.87
N ILE A 55 -1.87 16.01 0.88
CA ILE A 55 -2.32 14.62 1.07
C ILE A 55 -1.14 13.70 1.41
N ARG A 56 0.01 13.85 0.73
CA ARG A 56 1.23 13.09 1.03
C ARG A 56 1.71 13.31 2.46
N GLN A 57 1.81 14.57 2.89
CA GLN A 57 2.19 14.91 4.27
C GLN A 57 1.18 14.35 5.28
N LEU A 58 -0.12 14.41 4.97
CA LEU A 58 -1.18 13.86 5.82
C LEU A 58 -1.08 12.33 5.99
N VAL A 59 -0.80 11.60 4.91
CA VAL A 59 -0.52 10.15 4.94
C VAL A 59 0.72 9.87 5.79
N TYR A 60 1.79 10.67 5.65
CA TYR A 60 3.01 10.49 6.44
C TYR A 60 2.75 10.71 7.95
N ILE A 61 1.98 11.73 8.30
CA ILE A 61 1.57 11.99 9.70
C ILE A 61 0.72 10.83 10.23
N ALA A 62 -0.24 10.34 9.45
CA ALA A 62 -1.15 9.29 9.87
C ALA A 62 -0.49 7.90 10.02
N LEU A 63 0.68 7.68 9.40
CA LEU A 63 1.54 6.50 9.56
C LEU A 63 2.47 6.58 10.79
N GLN A 64 2.54 7.71 11.49
CA GLN A 64 3.33 7.80 12.71
C GLN A 64 2.66 7.03 13.85
N PRO A 65 3.44 6.55 14.83
CA PRO A 65 2.87 5.97 16.04
C PRO A 65 2.06 6.99 16.82
N GLU A 66 0.91 6.57 17.36
CA GLU A 66 0.05 7.45 18.16
C GLU A 66 0.72 7.86 19.47
N VAL A 67 1.48 6.94 20.08
CA VAL A 67 2.29 7.19 21.26
C VAL A 67 3.75 7.21 20.81
N PRO A 68 4.41 8.39 20.75
CA PRO A 68 5.82 8.46 20.40
C PRO A 68 6.67 7.64 21.38
N PRO A 69 7.74 6.98 20.92
CA PRO A 69 8.68 6.33 21.82
C PRO A 69 9.25 7.36 22.80
N ALA A 70 9.46 6.94 24.07
CA ALA A 70 9.97 7.83 25.11
C ALA A 70 11.29 8.47 24.66
N VAL A 71 11.42 9.79 24.86
CA VAL A 71 12.51 10.66 24.36
C VAL A 71 13.92 10.15 24.69
N ASN A 72 14.07 9.26 25.68
CA ASN A 72 15.35 8.67 26.09
C ASN A 72 16.02 7.76 25.04
N GLU A 73 15.33 7.38 23.96
CA GLU A 73 15.92 6.60 22.85
C GLU A 73 16.37 7.45 21.66
N MET A 74 16.06 8.75 21.65
CA MET A 74 16.58 9.63 20.60
C MET A 74 18.01 10.01 20.91
N VAL A 75 18.94 9.27 20.30
CA VAL A 75 20.37 9.58 20.28
C VAL A 75 20.58 11.01 19.79
N TYR A 76 20.71 11.94 20.74
CA TYR A 76 21.13 13.30 20.46
C TYR A 76 22.57 13.23 19.94
N THR A 77 22.76 13.61 18.68
CA THR A 77 24.10 13.84 18.15
C THR A 77 24.63 15.13 18.75
N ASP A 78 25.40 14.97 19.84
CA ASP A 78 26.02 16.03 20.62
C ASP A 78 27.03 16.83 19.79
N VAL A 79 26.59 17.86 19.07
CA VAL A 79 27.36 19.10 18.87
C VAL A 79 26.39 20.29 18.73
N PRO A 80 26.09 21.02 19.82
CA PRO A 80 25.21 22.18 19.77
C PRO A 80 25.95 23.38 19.15
N SER A 81 25.75 23.61 17.85
CA SER A 81 26.04 24.90 17.23
C SER A 81 24.81 25.81 17.36
N PRO A 82 24.93 27.05 17.89
CA PRO A 82 23.78 27.93 18.16
C PRO A 82 22.88 28.19 16.95
N SER A 83 23.45 28.20 15.74
CA SER A 83 22.75 28.40 14.46
C SER A 83 21.99 27.16 13.96
N LYS A 84 22.02 26.03 14.67
CA LYS A 84 21.27 24.79 14.35
C LYS A 84 20.16 24.46 15.35
N SER A 85 19.97 25.29 16.38
CA SER A 85 18.97 25.09 17.43
C SER A 85 17.51 25.24 16.96
N ALA A 86 17.28 25.83 15.78
CA ALA A 86 15.94 26.11 15.24
C ALA A 86 15.29 24.92 14.49
N LEU A 87 16.05 23.93 14.02
CA LEU A 87 15.50 22.72 13.37
C LEU A 87 15.56 21.52 14.33
N LYS A 88 14.96 21.63 15.50
CA LYS A 88 14.54 20.41 16.21
C LYS A 88 13.52 19.72 15.31
N LYS A 89 13.81 18.50 14.86
CA LYS A 89 12.85 17.66 14.12
C LYS A 89 11.55 17.62 14.94
N ARG A 90 10.51 18.32 14.48
CA ARG A 90 9.21 18.29 15.16
C ARG A 90 8.49 17.04 14.70
N ILE A 91 8.21 16.16 15.66
CA ILE A 91 7.46 14.93 15.44
C ILE A 91 5.98 15.27 15.63
N PRO A 92 5.08 14.81 14.74
CA PRO A 92 3.64 14.98 14.96
C PRO A 92 3.21 14.42 16.32
N SER A 93 2.35 15.14 17.03
CA SER A 93 1.76 14.64 18.27
C SER A 93 0.76 13.51 17.97
N GLY A 94 0.45 12.66 18.96
CA GLY A 94 -0.60 11.66 18.83
C GLY A 94 -1.97 12.26 18.43
N HIS A 95 -2.28 13.47 18.88
CA HIS A 95 -3.49 14.19 18.45
C HIS A 95 -3.45 14.55 16.96
N ALA A 96 -2.31 15.01 16.45
CA ALA A 96 -2.13 15.27 15.03
C ALA A 96 -2.25 13.98 14.19
N VAL A 97 -1.67 12.87 14.65
CA VAL A 97 -1.80 11.55 14.01
C VAL A 97 -3.27 11.13 13.89
N MET A 98 -4.02 11.21 15.00
CA MET A 98 -5.43 10.85 15.02
C MET A 98 -6.31 11.79 14.19
N ALA A 99 -6.02 13.09 14.21
CA ALA A 99 -6.70 14.07 13.36
C ALA A 99 -6.43 13.81 11.87
N ALA A 100 -5.20 13.46 11.51
CA ALA A 100 -4.81 13.12 10.14
C ALA A 100 -5.55 11.89 9.62
N ARG A 101 -5.60 10.81 10.42
CA ARG A 101 -6.34 9.58 10.09
C ARG A 101 -7.83 9.88 9.82
N ARG A 102 -8.48 10.65 10.71
CA ARG A 102 -9.89 11.07 10.54
C ARG A 102 -10.10 11.92 9.30
N LEU A 103 -9.17 12.85 9.02
CA LEU A 103 -9.25 13.73 7.87
C LEU A 103 -9.05 12.96 6.56
N LEU A 104 -8.15 11.98 6.50
CA LEU A 104 -7.99 11.11 5.33
C LEU A 104 -9.28 10.34 5.00
N SER A 105 -9.90 9.70 5.99
CA SER A 105 -11.20 9.04 5.80
C SER A 105 -12.28 10.02 5.34
N SER A 106 -12.27 11.24 5.88
CA SER A 106 -13.16 12.33 5.51
C SER A 106 -12.95 12.77 4.05
N TYR A 107 -11.70 12.89 3.59
CA TYR A 107 -11.37 13.17 2.20
C TYR A 107 -11.86 12.05 1.26
N ALA A 108 -11.68 10.78 1.64
CA ALA A 108 -12.10 9.65 0.80
C ALA A 108 -13.61 9.63 0.51
N VAL A 109 -14.43 10.21 1.40
CA VAL A 109 -15.89 10.33 1.20
C VAL A 109 -16.24 11.57 0.37
N THR A 110 -15.51 12.68 0.53
CA THR A 110 -15.87 13.98 -0.04
C THR A 110 -15.25 14.24 -1.42
N ASN A 111 -14.03 13.77 -1.65
CA ASN A 111 -13.24 14.07 -2.83
C ASN A 111 -13.11 12.87 -3.75
N LEU A 112 -12.72 13.14 -5.00
CA LEU A 112 -12.52 12.09 -5.99
C LEU A 112 -11.36 11.17 -5.60
N PRO A 113 -11.54 9.83 -5.67
CA PRO A 113 -10.47 8.89 -5.36
C PRO A 113 -9.19 9.13 -6.17
N GLN A 114 -9.33 9.49 -7.45
CA GLN A 114 -8.19 9.74 -8.34
C GLN A 114 -7.39 10.97 -7.90
N THR A 115 -8.04 12.00 -7.37
CA THR A 115 -7.37 13.19 -6.84
C THR A 115 -6.49 12.83 -5.64
N LEU A 116 -7.01 12.04 -4.71
CA LEU A 116 -6.30 11.63 -3.50
C LEU A 116 -5.18 10.64 -3.82
N ALA A 117 -5.42 9.69 -4.72
CA ALA A 117 -4.46 8.67 -5.13
C ALA A 117 -3.21 9.23 -5.82
N ARG A 118 -3.24 10.47 -6.34
CA ARG A 118 -2.05 11.14 -6.91
C ARG A 118 -0.90 11.32 -5.89
N ALA A 119 -1.21 11.31 -4.60
CA ALA A 119 -0.24 11.37 -3.52
C ALA A 119 0.40 10.01 -3.19
N LEU A 120 -0.14 8.92 -3.74
CA LEU A 120 0.36 7.57 -3.55
C LEU A 120 1.28 7.16 -4.70
N PRO A 121 2.26 6.27 -4.44
CA PRO A 121 3.01 5.62 -5.51
C PRO A 121 2.10 4.68 -6.32
N SER A 122 2.41 4.49 -7.60
CA SER A 122 1.75 3.50 -8.47
C SER A 122 2.73 2.94 -9.49
N TYR A 123 2.48 1.73 -9.99
CA TYR A 123 3.38 1.08 -10.96
C TYR A 123 3.40 1.77 -12.33
N ASP A 124 2.29 2.42 -12.69
CA ASP A 124 2.15 3.11 -13.98
C ASP A 124 2.47 4.60 -13.87
N ASP A 125 3.11 5.02 -12.79
CA ASP A 125 3.39 6.43 -12.55
C ASP A 125 4.48 6.93 -13.52
N PRO A 126 4.15 7.81 -14.48
CA PRO A 126 5.14 8.36 -15.41
C PRO A 126 6.18 9.24 -14.69
N ARG A 127 5.96 9.55 -13.40
CA ARG A 127 6.91 10.31 -12.58
C ARG A 127 8.10 9.46 -12.11
N ILE A 128 8.05 8.13 -12.18
CA ILE A 128 9.16 7.25 -11.75
C ILE A 128 10.45 7.59 -12.52
N ASP A 129 10.34 7.86 -13.82
CA ASP A 129 11.48 8.21 -14.66
C ASP A 129 11.81 9.72 -14.66
N GLN A 130 10.99 10.54 -14.00
CA GLN A 130 11.21 11.97 -13.94
C GLN A 130 12.10 12.31 -12.74
N PRO A 131 13.03 13.27 -12.90
CA PRO A 131 13.75 13.80 -11.74
C PRO A 131 12.71 14.34 -10.74
N PRO A 132 12.96 14.17 -9.42
CA PRO A 132 12.02 14.60 -8.40
C PRO A 132 11.64 16.06 -8.66
N PRO A 133 10.33 16.40 -8.60
CA PRO A 133 9.86 17.73 -8.91
C PRO A 133 10.66 18.75 -8.08
N ARG A 134 11.16 19.79 -8.76
CA ARG A 134 11.87 20.89 -8.07
C ARG A 134 10.88 21.48 -7.06
N SER A 135 11.31 21.51 -5.79
CA SER A 135 10.60 22.02 -4.59
C SER A 135 9.38 22.86 -4.92
N ASP A 136 8.19 22.31 -4.70
CA ASP A 136 6.89 22.98 -4.84
C ASP A 136 6.60 23.93 -3.67
N GLY A 137 7.63 24.53 -3.05
CA GLY A 137 7.54 25.22 -1.76
C GLY A 137 7.29 24.27 -0.58
N SER A 138 6.60 23.14 -0.80
CA SER A 138 6.22 22.22 0.29
C SER A 138 7.40 21.47 0.93
N LEU A 139 8.58 21.46 0.30
CA LEU A 139 9.81 20.94 0.92
C LEU A 139 10.42 21.87 1.98
N GLU A 140 9.92 23.12 2.09
CA GLU A 140 10.33 24.04 3.14
C GLU A 140 9.67 23.68 4.48
N SER A 141 8.59 22.90 4.46
CA SER A 141 7.94 22.40 5.67
C SER A 141 8.79 21.39 6.45
N VAL A 142 8.62 21.32 7.77
CA VAL A 142 9.40 20.40 8.63
C VAL A 142 9.19 18.93 8.24
N ILE A 143 7.98 18.60 7.80
CA ILE A 143 7.56 17.24 7.47
C ILE A 143 7.60 16.95 5.96
N GLY A 144 7.69 17.98 5.12
CA GLY A 144 7.76 17.88 3.67
C GLY A 144 8.85 16.92 3.20
N PRO A 145 10.12 17.13 3.58
CA PRO A 145 11.22 16.23 3.24
C PRO A 145 11.01 14.80 3.75
N GLN A 146 10.42 14.63 4.93
CA GLN A 146 10.17 13.30 5.51
C GLN A 146 9.09 12.55 4.75
N SER A 147 8.03 13.25 4.33
CA SER A 147 6.92 12.69 3.56
C SER A 147 7.32 12.16 2.18
N MET A 148 8.49 12.57 1.68
CA MET A 148 9.01 12.11 0.38
C MET A 148 9.36 10.62 0.37
N CYS A 149 9.40 9.94 1.52
CA CYS A 149 9.53 8.48 1.53
C CYS A 149 8.32 7.77 0.89
N ILE A 150 7.13 8.40 0.89
CA ILE A 150 5.89 7.83 0.31
C ILE A 150 6.00 7.64 -1.21
N PRO A 151 6.27 8.68 -2.03
CA PRO A 151 6.41 8.51 -3.47
C PRO A 151 7.63 7.66 -3.86
N ASN A 152 8.61 7.52 -2.97
CA ASN A 152 9.76 6.64 -3.19
C ASN A 152 9.46 5.17 -2.92
N ALA A 153 8.30 4.84 -2.35
CA ALA A 153 7.89 3.46 -2.16
C ALA A 153 7.46 2.84 -3.50
N LYS A 154 7.74 1.54 -3.67
CA LYS A 154 7.42 0.81 -4.91
C LYS A 154 5.93 0.77 -5.23
N SER A 155 5.08 0.69 -4.20
CA SER A 155 3.62 0.67 -4.30
C SER A 155 2.99 1.23 -3.04
N CYS A 156 1.69 1.54 -3.07
CA CYS A 156 1.01 2.04 -1.88
C CYS A 156 0.98 0.99 -0.76
N TRP A 157 1.13 -0.30 -1.10
CA TRP A 157 1.15 -1.37 -0.12
C TRP A 157 2.44 -1.42 0.69
N ASN A 158 3.55 -0.98 0.11
CA ASN A 158 4.84 -0.94 0.81
C ASN A 158 4.87 0.07 1.95
N ILE A 159 4.00 1.10 1.93
CA ILE A 159 3.92 2.10 3.01
C ILE A 159 3.28 1.54 4.28
N LEU A 160 2.60 0.38 4.18
CA LEU A 160 1.94 -0.28 5.30
C LEU A 160 2.90 -1.11 6.13
N ALA A 161 4.08 -1.45 5.61
CA ALA A 161 5.04 -2.31 6.29
C ALA A 161 5.51 -1.69 7.61
N GLU A 162 5.75 -2.55 8.60
CA GLU A 162 6.27 -2.10 9.89
C GLU A 162 7.60 -1.33 9.74
N GLY A 163 7.69 -0.20 10.44
CA GLY A 163 8.86 0.67 10.43
C GLY A 163 9.05 1.49 9.16
N PHE A 164 8.07 1.55 8.25
CA PHE A 164 8.18 2.31 6.99
C PHE A 164 8.66 3.76 7.19
N THR A 165 8.06 4.50 8.12
CA THR A 165 8.40 5.89 8.43
C THR A 165 9.75 6.04 9.15
N GLN A 166 10.23 4.99 9.82
CA GLN A 166 11.49 4.98 10.57
C GLN A 166 12.69 4.79 9.64
N LYS A 167 12.56 3.93 8.62
CA LYS A 167 13.61 3.67 7.61
C LYS A 167 14.05 4.96 6.89
N GLY A 168 13.10 5.87 6.64
CA GLY A 168 13.36 7.17 6.02
C GLY A 168 14.08 8.19 6.92
N GLN A 169 14.13 7.99 8.24
CA GLN A 169 14.86 8.92 9.12
C GLN A 169 16.39 8.79 9.01
N ASN A 170 16.86 7.68 8.41
CA ASN A 170 18.26 7.40 8.14
C ASN A 170 18.76 7.93 6.79
N PHE A 171 17.95 8.68 6.03
CA PHE A 171 18.42 9.51 4.92
C PHE A 171 19.29 10.64 5.48
N SER A 172 20.48 10.23 5.91
CA SER A 172 21.59 11.07 6.29
C SER A 172 21.83 12.02 5.13
N LEU A 173 21.80 13.31 5.45
CA LEU A 173 22.22 14.44 4.62
C LEU A 173 23.35 14.03 3.65
N PRO A 174 23.34 14.53 2.40
CA PRO A 174 24.34 14.17 1.40
C PRO A 174 25.72 14.26 2.03
N SER A 175 26.35 13.09 2.20
CA SER A 175 27.72 12.97 2.67
C SER A 175 28.56 13.90 1.80
N ARG A 176 28.97 15.03 2.39
CA ARG A 176 29.67 16.09 1.69
C ARG A 176 30.98 15.50 1.15
N LYS A 177 31.03 15.32 -0.17
CA LYS A 177 32.22 15.34 -1.02
C LYS A 177 33.43 14.57 -0.46
N GLY A 178 33.36 13.24 -0.50
CA GLY A 178 34.53 12.37 -0.60
C GLY A 178 34.80 12.01 -2.06
N LYS A 179 35.69 12.75 -2.72
CA LYS A 179 36.06 12.60 -4.14
C LYS A 179 36.80 11.27 -4.39
N LYS A 180 36.15 10.25 -4.99
CA LYS A 180 36.80 9.26 -5.89
C LYS A 180 35.81 8.35 -6.64
N ARG A 181 35.60 8.70 -7.91
CA ARG A 181 35.62 7.85 -9.11
C ARG A 181 35.68 6.33 -8.84
N THR A 182 34.67 5.56 -9.27
CA THR A 182 34.79 4.44 -10.22
C THR A 182 33.40 4.06 -10.72
N LYS A 183 33.30 3.93 -12.03
CA LYS A 183 32.14 3.55 -12.82
C LYS A 183 32.00 2.03 -12.71
N ASN A 184 31.01 1.51 -11.99
CA ASN A 184 30.58 0.11 -12.08
C ASN A 184 29.06 0.07 -11.91
N HIS A 185 28.42 -0.69 -12.79
CA HIS A 185 27.01 -1.08 -12.72
C HIS A 185 26.65 -1.48 -11.29
N ALA A 186 25.78 -0.70 -10.66
CA ALA A 186 25.11 -1.13 -9.45
C ALA A 186 23.80 -1.78 -9.88
N ASP A 187 23.80 -3.11 -9.88
CA ASP A 187 22.63 -3.86 -9.42
C ASP A 187 22.15 -3.14 -8.15
N SER A 188 20.91 -2.67 -8.18
CA SER A 188 20.23 -2.23 -6.98
C SER A 188 20.11 -3.46 -6.10
N ASP A 189 21.07 -3.65 -5.20
CA ASP A 189 20.94 -4.58 -4.07
C ASP A 189 19.71 -4.12 -3.28
N ASP A 190 18.56 -4.68 -3.67
CA ASP A 190 17.37 -4.78 -2.86
C ASP A 190 17.80 -5.56 -1.62
N GLU A 191 18.36 -4.86 -0.62
CA GLU A 191 18.60 -5.42 0.70
C GLU A 191 17.29 -6.11 1.09
N PRO A 192 17.29 -7.45 1.25
CA PRO A 192 16.06 -8.19 1.45
C PRO A 192 15.44 -7.61 2.72
N MET A 193 14.27 -6.98 2.56
CA MET A 193 13.50 -6.48 3.70
C MET A 193 13.53 -7.58 4.74
N SER A 194 14.18 -7.30 5.87
CA SER A 194 14.38 -8.28 6.93
C SER A 194 13.07 -9.03 7.14
N GLU A 195 13.10 -10.36 6.97
CA GLU A 195 11.93 -11.25 6.92
C GLU A 195 11.03 -11.13 8.18
N THR A 196 11.48 -10.40 9.19
CA THR A 196 10.79 -10.17 10.45
C THR A 196 9.80 -9.01 10.44
N ASN A 197 9.79 -8.12 9.44
CA ASN A 197 8.85 -7.00 9.46
C ASN A 197 7.44 -7.43 9.04
N ASP A 198 6.46 -7.13 9.89
CA ASP A 198 5.06 -7.37 9.56
C ASP A 198 4.66 -6.60 8.28
N ILE A 199 3.88 -7.27 7.42
CA ILE A 199 3.41 -6.69 6.14
C ILE A 199 2.48 -5.49 6.35
N VAL A 200 1.76 -5.46 7.47
CA VAL A 200 0.97 -4.33 7.95
C VAL A 200 1.41 -4.05 9.39
N GLY A 201 2.13 -2.95 9.59
CA GLY A 201 2.56 -2.51 10.91
C GLY A 201 1.39 -2.13 11.81
N PRO A 202 1.59 -2.14 13.14
CA PRO A 202 0.52 -1.89 14.12
C PRO A 202 -0.14 -0.51 13.97
N ASP A 203 0.58 0.49 13.46
CA ASP A 203 0.06 1.85 13.24
C ASP A 203 -0.51 2.07 11.82
N ALA A 204 -0.38 1.09 10.92
CA ALA A 204 -0.75 1.21 9.51
C ALA A 204 -2.20 0.78 9.21
N TRP A 205 -2.89 0.12 10.15
CA TRP A 205 -4.27 -0.35 9.96
C TRP A 205 -5.25 0.77 9.55
N PRO A 206 -5.22 1.98 10.13
CA PRO A 206 -6.09 3.07 9.68
C PRO A 206 -5.81 3.52 8.24
N ILE A 207 -4.55 3.39 7.77
CA ILE A 207 -4.18 3.71 6.39
C ILE A 207 -4.63 2.61 5.43
N LEU A 208 -4.52 1.34 5.82
CA LEU A 208 -5.11 0.23 5.05
C LEU A 208 -6.62 0.45 4.87
N ASP A 209 -7.35 0.78 5.95
CA ASP A 209 -8.78 1.08 5.89
C ASP A 209 -9.10 2.22 4.92
N TRP A 210 -8.31 3.29 4.95
CA TRP A 210 -8.44 4.43 4.06
C TRP A 210 -8.15 4.07 2.59
N LEU A 211 -7.11 3.28 2.32
CA LEU A 211 -6.81 2.78 0.96
C LEU A 211 -7.97 1.95 0.41
N LEU A 212 -8.53 1.05 1.22
CA LEU A 212 -9.68 0.23 0.82
C LEU A 212 -10.90 1.11 0.53
N LEU A 213 -11.15 2.11 1.37
CA LEU A 213 -12.23 3.06 1.15
C LEU A 213 -12.03 3.80 -0.19
N LEU A 214 -10.82 4.26 -0.52
CA LEU A 214 -10.54 4.90 -1.81
C LEU A 214 -10.85 3.98 -3.00
N PHE A 215 -10.40 2.73 -2.95
CA PHE A 215 -10.62 1.77 -4.04
C PHE A 215 -12.09 1.40 -4.18
N GLU A 216 -12.82 1.24 -3.08
CA GLU A 216 -14.27 1.00 -3.12
C GLU A 216 -15.03 2.18 -3.72
N GLN A 217 -14.66 3.42 -3.38
CA GLN A 217 -15.28 4.60 -3.99
C GLN A 217 -14.98 4.68 -5.49
N ASP A 218 -13.75 4.37 -5.90
CA ASP A 218 -13.36 4.32 -7.32
C ASP A 218 -14.15 3.24 -8.08
N GLU A 219 -14.38 2.09 -7.46
CA GLU A 219 -15.21 1.01 -8.00
C GLU A 219 -16.68 1.42 -8.16
N ILE A 220 -17.25 2.13 -7.16
CA ILE A 220 -18.61 2.66 -7.23
C ILE A 220 -18.75 3.67 -8.38
N LEU A 221 -17.79 4.59 -8.52
CA LEU A 221 -17.79 5.59 -9.60
C LEU A 221 -17.62 4.93 -10.98
N THR A 222 -16.78 3.91 -11.08
CA THR A 222 -16.56 3.15 -12.31
C THR A 222 -17.83 2.40 -12.73
N ALA A 223 -18.54 1.79 -11.77
CA ALA A 223 -19.84 1.15 -12.02
C ALA A 223 -20.92 2.15 -12.43
N ALA A 224 -20.97 3.34 -11.81
CA ALA A 224 -21.93 4.39 -12.15
C ALA A 224 -21.79 4.91 -13.59
N ARG A 225 -20.60 4.76 -14.19
CA ARG A 225 -20.32 5.09 -15.60
C ARG A 225 -20.75 4.01 -16.59
N GLY A 226 -21.45 2.96 -16.12
CA GLY A 226 -21.94 1.87 -16.95
C GLY A 226 -20.87 0.84 -17.35
N THR A 227 -19.69 0.89 -16.73
CA THR A 227 -18.64 -0.12 -16.93
C THR A 227 -18.77 -1.24 -15.89
N VAL A 228 -18.06 -2.36 -16.11
CA VAL A 228 -17.99 -3.44 -15.11
C VAL A 228 -17.48 -2.85 -13.79
N ARG A 229 -17.99 -3.33 -12.67
CA ARG A 229 -17.64 -2.83 -11.35
C ARG A 229 -16.23 -3.29 -10.98
N PHE A 230 -15.23 -2.40 -11.09
CA PHE A 230 -13.86 -2.61 -10.60
C PHE A 230 -13.18 -1.27 -10.26
N SER A 231 -12.10 -1.32 -9.48
CA SER A 231 -11.25 -0.14 -9.23
C SER A 231 -10.07 -0.07 -10.20
N ASN A 232 -10.02 1.01 -10.99
CA ASN A 232 -8.85 1.35 -11.82
C ASN A 232 -7.65 1.70 -10.95
N LEU A 233 -7.88 2.34 -9.79
CA LEU A 233 -6.81 2.67 -8.85
C LEU A 233 -6.18 1.41 -8.26
N LEU A 234 -6.96 0.40 -7.89
CA LEU A 234 -6.42 -0.88 -7.44
C LEU A 234 -5.59 -1.56 -8.52
N LEU A 235 -6.06 -1.55 -9.77
CA LEU A 235 -5.33 -2.14 -10.90
C LEU A 235 -3.93 -1.52 -11.05
N GLN A 236 -3.79 -0.21 -10.89
CA GLN A 236 -2.50 0.51 -10.93
C GLN A 236 -1.53 0.13 -9.80
N GLN A 237 -2.03 -0.55 -8.75
CA GLN A 237 -1.24 -1.02 -7.62
C GLN A 237 -0.83 -2.50 -7.74
N ILE A 238 -1.06 -3.11 -8.90
CA ILE A 238 -0.59 -4.46 -9.25
C ILE A 238 0.52 -4.30 -10.31
N PRO A 239 1.66 -5.00 -10.25
CA PRO A 239 2.70 -4.87 -11.26
C PRO A 239 2.22 -5.14 -12.70
N CYS A 240 2.68 -4.33 -13.64
CA CYS A 240 2.51 -4.62 -15.07
C CYS A 240 3.30 -5.88 -15.48
N PRO A 241 2.79 -6.70 -16.41
CA PRO A 241 3.56 -7.80 -16.98
C PRO A 241 4.86 -7.27 -17.61
N ARG A 242 5.93 -8.08 -17.61
CA ARG A 242 7.26 -7.69 -18.14
C ARG A 242 7.23 -7.22 -19.60
N GLY A 243 6.23 -7.65 -20.37
CA GLY A 243 6.04 -7.26 -21.77
C GLY A 243 5.12 -6.04 -21.98
N GLY A 244 4.61 -5.42 -20.91
CA GLY A 244 3.66 -4.30 -20.95
C GLY A 244 2.26 -4.63 -21.47
N ASN A 245 2.12 -5.77 -22.16
CA ASN A 245 0.88 -6.23 -22.76
C ASN A 245 0.32 -7.41 -21.98
N GLY A 246 -1.00 -7.43 -21.81
CA GLY A 246 -1.74 -8.53 -21.21
C GLY A 246 -2.28 -8.24 -19.81
N PRO A 247 -3.06 -9.19 -19.25
CA PRO A 247 -3.61 -9.05 -17.92
C PRO A 247 -2.51 -9.06 -16.86
N ARG A 248 -2.73 -8.30 -15.78
CA ARG A 248 -1.89 -8.39 -14.58
C ARG A 248 -2.17 -9.73 -13.89
N TRP A 249 -1.22 -10.23 -13.13
CA TRP A 249 -1.35 -11.54 -12.46
C TRP A 249 -0.67 -11.59 -11.09
N ASP A 250 0.30 -10.72 -10.83
CA ASP A 250 1.07 -10.71 -9.59
C ASP A 250 0.26 -10.09 -8.43
N THR A 251 -0.54 -10.94 -7.78
CA THR A 251 -1.40 -10.58 -6.64
C THR A 251 -0.83 -11.05 -5.31
N GLU A 252 0.38 -11.61 -5.30
CA GLU A 252 0.96 -12.29 -4.14
C GLU A 252 1.03 -11.36 -2.92
N PHE A 253 1.53 -10.13 -3.10
CA PHE A 253 1.64 -9.17 -2.01
C PHE A 253 0.28 -8.78 -1.41
N LEU A 254 -0.73 -8.56 -2.25
CA LEU A 254 -2.07 -8.21 -1.80
C LEU A 254 -2.73 -9.38 -1.07
N LEU A 255 -2.53 -10.60 -1.55
CA LEU A 255 -3.02 -11.80 -0.88
C LEU A 255 -2.38 -11.98 0.49
N ARG A 256 -1.08 -11.71 0.64
CA ARG A 256 -0.45 -11.70 1.97
C ARG A 256 -1.11 -10.71 2.93
N ILE A 257 -1.53 -9.53 2.46
CA ILE A 257 -2.32 -8.58 3.27
C ILE A 257 -3.69 -9.18 3.61
N VAL A 258 -4.40 -9.76 2.63
CA VAL A 258 -5.71 -10.40 2.85
C VAL A 258 -5.62 -11.46 3.94
N PHE A 259 -4.68 -12.40 3.85
CA PHE A 259 -4.55 -13.47 4.83
C PHE A 259 -4.09 -12.94 6.19
N ARG A 260 -3.17 -11.95 6.21
CA ARG A 260 -2.80 -11.28 7.47
C ARG A 260 -4.00 -10.64 8.17
N CYS A 261 -4.92 -10.04 7.41
CA CYS A 261 -6.17 -9.47 7.93
C CYS A 261 -7.10 -10.55 8.51
N LEU A 262 -7.25 -11.68 7.81
CA LEU A 262 -8.13 -12.78 8.22
C LEU A 262 -7.62 -13.51 9.48
N GLU A 263 -6.30 -13.54 9.69
CA GLU A 263 -5.66 -14.09 10.90
C GLU A 263 -5.88 -13.23 12.17
N GLN A 264 -6.30 -11.97 12.02
CA GLN A 264 -6.46 -11.09 13.17
C GLN A 264 -7.66 -11.49 14.02
N GLN A 265 -7.57 -11.27 15.33
CA GLN A 265 -8.71 -11.47 16.25
C GLN A 265 -9.75 -10.35 16.17
N GLU A 266 -9.33 -9.16 15.74
CA GLU A 266 -10.20 -7.99 15.63
C GLU A 266 -11.08 -8.09 14.37
N GLN A 267 -12.40 -8.18 14.55
CA GLN A 267 -13.38 -8.29 13.48
C GLN A 267 -13.20 -7.22 12.38
N ARG A 268 -12.90 -5.97 12.77
CA ARG A 268 -12.68 -4.87 11.83
C ARG A 268 -11.51 -5.14 10.88
N ARG A 269 -10.44 -5.80 11.36
CA ARG A 269 -9.29 -6.14 10.51
C ARG A 269 -9.63 -7.30 9.58
N GLN A 270 -10.38 -8.28 10.05
CA GLN A 270 -10.89 -9.36 9.19
C GLN A 270 -11.77 -8.79 8.05
N GLU A 271 -12.62 -7.81 8.36
CA GLU A 271 -13.43 -7.08 7.37
C GLU A 271 -12.57 -6.33 6.35
N MET A 272 -11.40 -5.79 6.71
CA MET A 272 -10.47 -5.22 5.73
C MET A 272 -9.96 -6.27 4.75
N GLY A 273 -9.68 -7.48 5.23
CA GLY A 273 -9.30 -8.62 4.40
C GLY A 273 -10.42 -9.01 3.41
N SER A 274 -11.66 -9.10 3.89
CA SER A 274 -12.81 -9.44 3.06
C SER A 274 -13.13 -8.37 2.00
N ARG A 275 -12.99 -7.09 2.36
CA ARG A 275 -13.11 -5.97 1.42
C ARG A 275 -12.04 -6.01 0.33
N LEU A 276 -10.77 -6.23 0.70
CA LEU A 276 -9.66 -6.30 -0.26
C LEU A 276 -9.82 -7.48 -1.23
N ILE A 277 -10.16 -8.67 -0.75
CA ILE A 277 -10.36 -9.82 -1.64
C ILE A 277 -11.60 -9.63 -2.53
N THR A 278 -12.65 -8.94 -2.04
CA THR A 278 -13.81 -8.60 -2.86
C THR A 278 -13.42 -7.69 -4.03
N LEU A 279 -12.61 -6.66 -3.78
CA LEU A 279 -12.09 -5.77 -4.83
C LEU A 279 -11.26 -6.55 -5.87
N LEU A 280 -10.43 -7.50 -5.43
CA LEU A 280 -9.63 -8.36 -6.32
C LEU A 280 -10.50 -9.30 -7.16
N ILE A 281 -11.55 -9.88 -6.57
CA ILE A 281 -12.53 -10.72 -7.27
C ILE A 281 -13.23 -9.91 -8.35
N ASN A 282 -13.73 -8.72 -8.01
CA ASN A 282 -14.36 -7.81 -8.96
C ASN A 282 -13.38 -7.46 -10.09
N LEU A 283 -12.12 -7.15 -9.77
CA LEU A 283 -11.10 -6.88 -10.78
C LEU A 283 -10.85 -8.08 -11.71
N SER A 284 -10.81 -9.31 -11.17
CA SER A 284 -10.65 -10.54 -11.97
C SER A 284 -11.76 -10.80 -12.99
N SER A 285 -12.94 -10.17 -12.80
CA SER A 285 -14.07 -10.29 -13.72
C SER A 285 -13.97 -9.41 -14.98
N THR A 286 -12.96 -8.53 -15.07
CA THR A 286 -12.85 -7.50 -16.11
C THR A 286 -11.89 -7.83 -17.25
N GLY A 287 -11.14 -8.93 -17.13
CA GLY A 287 -10.06 -9.29 -18.07
C GLY A 287 -8.76 -8.51 -17.88
N PHE A 288 -8.71 -7.50 -16.99
CA PHE A 288 -7.47 -6.79 -16.64
C PHE A 288 -6.58 -7.56 -15.65
N LEU A 289 -7.16 -8.50 -14.91
CA LEU A 289 -6.48 -9.43 -14.01
C LEU A 289 -6.78 -10.85 -14.45
N ASP A 290 -5.75 -11.69 -14.59
CA ASP A 290 -5.90 -13.08 -15.02
C ASP A 290 -6.61 -13.90 -13.92
N PRO A 291 -7.85 -14.40 -14.16
CA PRO A 291 -8.61 -15.08 -13.14
C PRO A 291 -8.03 -16.44 -12.75
N ALA A 292 -7.39 -17.15 -13.69
CA ALA A 292 -6.83 -18.48 -13.43
C ALA A 292 -5.57 -18.38 -12.56
N MET A 293 -4.72 -17.39 -12.85
CA MET A 293 -3.54 -17.09 -12.03
C MET A 293 -3.96 -16.57 -10.65
N PHE A 294 -4.94 -15.66 -10.58
CA PHE A 294 -5.46 -15.16 -9.31
C PHE A 294 -6.02 -16.30 -8.42
N VAL A 295 -6.86 -17.18 -8.97
CA VAL A 295 -7.40 -18.34 -8.23
C VAL A 295 -6.28 -19.28 -7.77
N SER A 296 -5.25 -19.49 -8.60
CA SER A 296 -4.10 -20.32 -8.24
C SER A 296 -3.27 -19.69 -7.10
N SER A 297 -3.10 -18.37 -7.09
CA SER A 297 -2.42 -17.64 -6.02
C SER A 297 -3.21 -17.66 -4.72
N VAL A 298 -4.54 -17.50 -4.77
CA VAL A 298 -5.42 -17.67 -3.60
C VAL A 298 -5.33 -19.08 -3.05
N TYR A 299 -5.43 -20.09 -3.92
CA TYR A 299 -5.29 -21.49 -3.53
C TYR A 299 -3.96 -21.76 -2.82
N SER A 300 -2.85 -21.29 -3.40
CA SER A 300 -1.51 -21.44 -2.81
C SER A 300 -1.42 -20.79 -1.43
N SER A 301 -1.98 -19.59 -1.29
CA SER A 301 -2.02 -18.87 -0.02
C SER A 301 -2.89 -19.56 1.03
N LEU A 302 -4.05 -20.10 0.64
CA LEU A 302 -4.91 -20.92 1.52
C LEU A 302 -4.22 -22.19 1.99
N THR A 303 -3.46 -22.85 1.11
CA THR A 303 -2.70 -24.05 1.52
C THR A 303 -1.57 -23.71 2.49
N ALA A 304 -1.00 -22.50 2.40
CA ALA A 304 0.01 -22.02 3.33
C ALA A 304 -0.60 -21.57 4.68
N ALA A 305 -1.78 -20.95 4.66
CA ALA A 305 -2.49 -20.43 5.83
C ALA A 305 -3.47 -21.44 6.48
N GLU A 306 -3.38 -22.72 6.11
CA GLU A 306 -4.30 -23.80 6.47
C GLU A 306 -5.70 -23.68 5.84
N ILE A 307 -6.20 -24.80 5.31
CA ILE A 307 -7.49 -24.88 4.58
C ILE A 307 -8.69 -24.52 5.49
N GLU A 308 -8.52 -24.56 6.81
CA GLU A 308 -9.53 -24.18 7.80
C GLU A 308 -10.00 -22.71 7.66
N THR A 309 -9.21 -21.86 7.00
CA THR A 309 -9.57 -20.46 6.71
C THR A 309 -10.60 -20.32 5.56
N LEU A 310 -10.83 -21.36 4.77
CA LEU A 310 -11.70 -21.33 3.60
C LEU A 310 -13.18 -20.99 3.92
N PRO A 311 -13.83 -21.58 4.94
CA PRO A 311 -15.20 -21.23 5.30
C PRO A 311 -15.33 -19.77 5.74
N ALA A 312 -14.36 -19.28 6.51
CA ALA A 312 -14.32 -17.88 6.93
C ALA A 312 -14.24 -16.96 5.71
N LEU A 313 -13.32 -17.23 4.78
CA LEU A 313 -13.20 -16.50 3.51
C LEU A 313 -14.52 -16.51 2.74
N PHE A 314 -15.14 -17.68 2.54
CA PHE A 314 -16.39 -17.78 1.78
C PHE A 314 -17.58 -17.08 2.44
N SER A 315 -17.65 -17.10 3.77
CA SER A 315 -18.70 -16.45 4.54
C SER A 315 -18.57 -14.92 4.52
N ALA A 316 -17.34 -14.40 4.43
CA ALA A 316 -17.08 -12.97 4.42
C ALA A 316 -17.30 -12.31 3.05
N LEU A 317 -17.39 -13.09 1.98
CA LEU A 317 -17.63 -12.57 0.62
C LEU A 317 -19.10 -12.18 0.40
N PRO A 318 -19.37 -11.00 -0.21
CA PRO A 318 -20.72 -10.58 -0.52
C PRO A 318 -21.38 -11.50 -1.56
N PRO A 319 -22.72 -11.60 -1.57
CA PRO A 319 -23.46 -12.44 -2.52
C PRO A 319 -23.55 -11.77 -3.90
N SER A 320 -22.42 -11.58 -4.59
CA SER A 320 -22.35 -11.03 -5.95
C SER A 320 -22.05 -12.12 -6.98
N GLN A 321 -22.42 -11.91 -8.26
CA GLN A 321 -22.09 -12.86 -9.32
C GLN A 321 -20.57 -13.15 -9.41
N PRO A 322 -19.67 -12.14 -9.43
CA PRO A 322 -18.22 -12.40 -9.41
C PRO A 322 -17.76 -13.26 -8.23
N ALA A 323 -18.33 -13.05 -7.03
CA ALA A 323 -17.99 -13.84 -5.86
C ALA A 323 -18.44 -15.30 -5.98
N HIS A 324 -19.59 -15.58 -6.59
CA HIS A 324 -20.04 -16.96 -6.84
C HIS A 324 -19.16 -17.66 -7.86
N GLU A 325 -18.83 -16.99 -8.98
CA GLU A 325 -17.93 -17.53 -10.00
C GLU A 325 -16.55 -17.83 -9.42
N PHE A 326 -16.01 -16.92 -8.62
CA PHE A 326 -14.76 -17.12 -7.88
C PHE A 326 -14.83 -18.33 -6.94
N LYS A 327 -15.89 -18.46 -6.13
CA LYS A 327 -16.10 -19.61 -5.23
C LYS A 327 -16.08 -20.92 -6.01
N VAL A 328 -16.77 -20.97 -7.16
CA VAL A 328 -16.82 -22.17 -8.02
C VAL A 328 -15.44 -22.49 -8.57
N LEU A 329 -14.72 -21.51 -9.13
CA LEU A 329 -13.37 -21.71 -9.68
C LEU A 329 -12.37 -22.20 -8.61
N LEU A 330 -12.42 -21.63 -7.41
CA LEU A 330 -11.56 -22.04 -6.31
C LEU A 330 -11.88 -23.46 -5.84
N CYS A 331 -13.17 -23.81 -5.70
CA CYS A 331 -13.60 -25.18 -5.39
C CYS A 331 -13.16 -26.18 -6.45
N GLN A 332 -13.29 -25.84 -7.74
CA GLN A 332 -12.80 -26.69 -8.83
C GLN A 332 -11.30 -26.93 -8.74
N LYS A 333 -10.53 -25.88 -8.41
CA LYS A 333 -9.07 -25.96 -8.21
C LYS A 333 -8.70 -26.89 -7.04
N LEU A 334 -9.36 -26.72 -5.89
CA LEU A 334 -9.21 -27.60 -4.71
C LEU A 334 -9.49 -29.08 -5.04
N LEU A 335 -10.58 -29.34 -5.76
CA LEU A 335 -10.98 -30.69 -6.16
C LEU A 335 -10.01 -31.33 -7.17
N ALA A 336 -9.49 -30.54 -8.12
CA ALA A 336 -8.51 -31.02 -9.09
C ALA A 336 -7.20 -31.45 -8.42
N ASP A 337 -6.67 -30.64 -7.50
CA ASP A 337 -5.40 -30.92 -6.83
C ASP A 337 -5.49 -32.11 -5.85
N THR A 338 -6.66 -32.33 -5.24
CA THR A 338 -6.93 -33.51 -4.41
C THR A 338 -6.80 -34.82 -5.23
N ARG A 339 -7.28 -34.83 -6.48
CA ARG A 339 -7.17 -35.99 -7.38
C ARG A 339 -5.73 -36.26 -7.81
N HIS A 340 -4.91 -35.21 -7.94
CA HIS A 340 -3.50 -35.36 -8.30
C HIS A 340 -2.66 -35.91 -7.16
N SER A 341 -2.97 -35.54 -5.91
CA SER A 341 -2.26 -36.06 -4.72
C SER A 341 -2.48 -37.57 -4.57
N GLN A 342 -3.72 -38.05 -4.72
CA GLN A 342 -4.02 -39.50 -4.66
C GLN A 342 -3.28 -40.33 -5.72
N ARG A 343 -3.01 -39.76 -6.91
CA ARG A 343 -2.27 -40.47 -7.96
C ARG A 343 -0.76 -40.55 -7.69
N ARG A 344 -0.18 -39.63 -6.93
CA ARG A 344 1.25 -39.67 -6.60
C ARG A 344 1.56 -40.78 -5.60
N ASP A 345 0.66 -41.00 -4.64
CA ASP A 345 0.84 -42.06 -3.63
C ASP A 345 0.60 -43.46 -4.19
N ALA A 346 -0.18 -43.58 -5.27
CA ALA A 346 -0.43 -44.86 -5.94
C ALA A 346 0.70 -45.34 -6.87
N ARG A 347 1.77 -44.54 -7.07
CA ARG A 347 2.90 -44.98 -7.90
C ARG A 347 3.84 -45.82 -7.03
N PRO A 348 4.00 -47.13 -7.29
CA PRO A 348 4.88 -47.98 -6.48
C PRO A 348 6.28 -47.38 -6.49
N GLN A 349 6.81 -47.06 -5.30
CA GLN A 349 8.20 -46.64 -5.17
C GLN A 349 9.07 -47.74 -5.80
N PRO A 350 9.96 -47.42 -6.74
CA PRO A 350 10.91 -48.40 -7.26
C PRO A 350 11.72 -48.91 -6.07
N GLN A 351 11.49 -50.17 -5.69
CA GLN A 351 12.28 -50.85 -4.68
C GLN A 351 13.73 -50.77 -5.15
N ARG A 352 14.56 -50.04 -4.39
CA ARG A 352 16.00 -50.02 -4.65
C ARG A 352 16.46 -51.48 -4.58
N PRO A 353 17.09 -52.03 -5.63
CA PRO A 353 17.65 -53.37 -5.55
C PRO A 353 18.68 -53.37 -4.43
N PHE A 354 18.47 -54.23 -3.42
CA PHE A 354 19.43 -54.51 -2.36
C PHE A 354 20.74 -54.97 -3.01
N SER A 355 21.71 -54.07 -3.11
CA SER A 355 23.08 -54.44 -3.44
C SER A 355 23.63 -55.26 -2.28
N GLN A 356 23.68 -56.58 -2.46
CA GLN A 356 24.29 -57.50 -1.50
C GLN A 356 25.76 -57.14 -1.32
N PHE A 357 26.10 -56.72 -0.10
CA PHE A 357 27.48 -56.66 0.39
C PHE A 357 28.03 -58.09 0.43
N LEU A 358 28.89 -58.44 -0.52
CA LEU A 358 29.78 -59.59 -0.40
C LEU A 358 30.96 -59.19 0.48
N GLY A 359 30.90 -59.57 1.75
CA GLY A 359 32.05 -59.60 2.63
C GLY A 359 32.95 -60.79 2.29
N THR A 360 34.15 -60.50 1.79
CA THR A 360 35.27 -61.45 1.74
C THR A 360 35.87 -61.60 3.13
N VAL A 361 35.77 -62.81 3.67
CA VAL A 361 36.53 -63.28 4.84
C VAL A 361 37.94 -63.62 4.37
N SER A 362 38.96 -63.17 5.10
CA SER A 362 40.33 -63.68 5.06
C SER A 362 40.85 -63.82 6.48
#